data_AF-A0A7K4F4I2-F1
#
_entry.id   AF-A0A7K4F4I2-F1
#
_cell.length_a   1.000
_cell.length_b   1.000
_cell.length_c   1.000
_cell.angle_alpha   90.00
_cell.angle_beta   90.00
_cell.angle_gamma   90.00
#
_symmetry.space_group_name_H-M   'P 1'
#
loop_
_entity.id
_entity.type
_entity.pdbx_description
1 polymer ?
#
loop_
_entity_poly.entity_id
_entity_poly.type
_entity_poly.pdbx_seq_one_letter_code
_entity_poly.pdbx_strand_id
1 'polypeptide(L)'
;GRPTNLVSVICNDENVDAIVDTLVLETGTLGVRISDSNRFIVPRTIHDLSLTLDGQSFKVNYKKSTFKGKTDFKIEFDDLKKISEILDKPIKEIESLLRKEIERMGNST
;
A
#
# COMPACT_ATOMS: atom_id res chain seq x y z
N GLY A 1 14.37 -24.02 23.70
CA GLY A 1 14.73 -22.69 23.18
C GLY A 1 13.86 -21.64 23.84
N ARG A 2 14.30 -20.38 23.90
CA ARG A 2 13.47 -19.27 24.38
C ARG A 2 12.68 -18.69 23.21
N PRO A 3 11.35 -18.58 23.26
CA PRO A 3 10.59 -17.87 22.23
C PRO A 3 10.93 -16.38 22.27
N THR A 4 11.27 -15.79 21.13
CA THR A 4 11.65 -14.38 20.99
C THR A 4 11.01 -13.78 19.75
N ASN A 5 10.84 -12.46 19.73
CA ASN A 5 10.39 -11.73 18.55
C ASN A 5 11.56 -11.01 17.89
N LEU A 6 11.54 -10.92 16.57
CA LEU A 6 12.44 -10.07 15.80
C LEU A 6 11.68 -8.82 15.37
N VAL A 7 12.14 -7.64 15.80
CA VAL A 7 11.65 -6.36 15.32
C VAL A 7 12.57 -5.90 14.19
N SER A 8 11.99 -5.58 13.02
CA SER A 8 12.72 -5.10 11.85
C SER A 8 12.05 -3.83 11.32
N VAL A 9 12.84 -2.81 11.03
CA VAL A 9 12.38 -1.50 10.58
C VAL A 9 13.06 -1.16 9.25
N ILE A 10 12.30 -0.67 8.28
CA ILE A 10 12.81 -0.11 7.03
C ILE A 10 12.58 1.40 7.10
N CYS A 11 13.65 2.18 6.98
CA CYS A 11 13.59 3.64 7.04
C CYS A 11 14.57 4.28 6.03
N ASN A 12 14.44 5.59 5.83
CA ASN A 12 15.44 6.38 5.14
C ASN A 12 16.64 6.66 6.07
N ASP A 13 17.82 6.89 5.49
CA ASP A 13 19.08 7.14 6.20
C ASP A 13 18.96 8.24 7.26
N GLU A 14 18.21 9.31 6.96
CA GLU A 14 17.97 10.45 7.85
C GLU A 14 17.25 10.09 9.17
N ASN A 15 16.59 8.93 9.24
CA ASN A 15 15.82 8.49 10.39
C ASN A 15 16.52 7.41 11.22
N VAL A 16 17.70 6.93 10.78
CA VAL A 16 18.37 5.77 11.41
C VAL A 16 18.63 6.02 12.90
N ASP A 17 19.22 7.17 13.25
CA ASP A 17 19.57 7.49 14.64
C ASP A 17 18.32 7.54 15.53
N ALA A 18 17.27 8.24 15.09
CA ALA A 18 16.01 8.34 15.83
C ALA A 18 15.34 6.98 16.06
N ILE A 19 15.40 6.09 15.07
CA ILE A 19 14.87 4.72 15.19
C ILE A 19 15.73 3.88 16.15
N VAL A 20 17.06 3.99 16.11
CA VAL A 20 17.95 3.27 17.04
C VAL A 20 17.68 3.70 18.48
N ASP A 21 17.58 5.00 18.74
CA ASP A 21 17.27 5.53 20.07
C ASP A 21 15.93 4.99 20.57
N THR A 22 14.89 5.05 19.73
CA THR A 22 13.55 4.54 20.06
C THR A 22 13.60 3.04 20.40
N LEU A 23 14.30 2.23 19.61
CA LEU A 23 14.38 0.79 19.85
C LEU A 23 15.12 0.47 21.15
N VAL A 24 16.23 1.15 21.45
CA VAL A 24 17.00 0.90 22.68
C VAL A 24 16.21 1.34 23.91
N LEU A 25 15.63 2.55 23.88
CA LEU A 25 14.89 3.13 25.01
C LEU A 25 13.62 2.34 25.33
N GLU A 26 12.84 1.95 24.32
CA GLU A 26 11.52 1.32 24.52
C GLU A 26 11.60 -0.20 24.70
N THR A 27 12.60 -0.87 24.13
CA THR A 27 12.71 -2.35 24.21
C THR A 27 13.74 -2.83 25.22
N GLY A 28 14.67 -1.98 25.66
CA GLY A 28 15.79 -2.36 26.52
C GLY A 28 16.79 -3.30 25.85
N THR A 29 16.78 -3.41 24.51
CA THR A 29 17.78 -4.18 23.76
C THR A 29 19.18 -3.60 23.97
N LEU A 30 20.19 -4.47 24.06
CA LEU A 30 21.58 -4.07 24.19
C LEU A 30 22.26 -3.75 22.85
N GLY A 31 21.56 -3.97 21.73
CA GLY A 31 22.11 -3.67 20.42
C GLY A 31 21.08 -3.76 19.31
N VAL A 32 21.33 -2.99 18.26
CA VAL A 32 20.56 -2.95 17.01
C VAL A 32 21.54 -3.20 15.87
N ARG A 33 21.13 -4.02 14.89
CA ARG A 33 21.90 -4.25 13.66
C ARG A 33 21.34 -3.36 12.57
N ILE A 34 22.21 -2.63 11.88
CA ILE A 34 21.86 -1.71 10.80
C ILE A 34 22.48 -2.24 9.50
N SER A 35 21.70 -2.23 8.42
CA SER A 35 22.14 -2.65 7.10
C SER A 35 21.52 -1.79 6.03
N ASP A 36 22.35 -1.25 5.15
CA ASP A 36 21.90 -0.43 4.03
C ASP A 36 21.58 -1.29 2.81
N SER A 37 20.62 -0.84 2.00
CA SER A 37 20.28 -1.53 0.75
C SER A 37 19.88 -0.56 -0.35
N ASN A 38 20.37 -0.81 -1.56
CA ASN A 38 19.90 -0.11 -2.74
C ASN A 38 18.54 -0.64 -3.15
N ARG A 39 17.59 0.27 -3.38
CA ARG A 39 16.23 -0.07 -3.81
C ARG A 39 15.91 0.58 -5.14
N PHE A 40 15.62 -0.24 -6.14
CA PHE A 40 14.97 0.24 -7.36
C PHE A 40 13.46 0.39 -7.12
N ILE A 41 12.94 1.60 -7.30
CA ILE A 41 11.51 1.90 -7.18
C ILE A 41 10.96 2.08 -8.59
N VAL A 42 9.97 1.25 -8.96
CA VAL A 42 9.25 1.43 -10.22
C VAL A 42 8.49 2.76 -10.17
N PRO A 43 8.69 3.68 -11.15
CA PRO A 43 7.94 4.91 -11.21
C PRO A 43 6.44 4.65 -11.25
N ARG A 44 5.69 5.38 -10.42
CA ARG A 44 4.25 5.25 -10.30
C ARG A 44 3.60 6.62 -10.24
N THR A 45 2.41 6.73 -10.81
CA THR A 45 1.54 7.91 -10.73
C THR A 45 0.38 7.61 -9.79
N ILE A 46 -0.06 8.63 -9.08
CA ILE A 46 -1.26 8.57 -8.23
C ILE A 46 -2.43 9.07 -9.07
N HIS A 47 -3.53 8.33 -9.03
CA HIS A 47 -4.76 8.66 -9.72
C HIS A 47 -5.93 8.53 -8.76
N ASP A 48 -6.96 9.32 -9.02
CA ASP A 48 -8.24 9.22 -8.36
C ASP A 48 -9.38 9.28 -9.38
N LEU A 49 -10.47 8.58 -9.09
CA LEU A 49 -11.67 8.57 -9.91
C LEU A 49 -12.91 8.34 -9.06
N SER A 50 -14.06 8.73 -9.58
CA SER A 50 -15.36 8.52 -8.93
C SER A 50 -16.11 7.41 -9.66
N LEU A 51 -16.52 6.37 -8.92
CA LEU A 51 -17.22 5.20 -9.44
C LEU A 51 -18.56 5.03 -8.76
N THR A 52 -19.56 4.58 -9.52
CA THR A 52 -20.85 4.22 -8.96
C THR A 52 -20.96 2.70 -8.85
N LEU A 53 -21.15 2.19 -7.63
CA LEU A 53 -21.41 0.78 -7.33
C LEU A 53 -22.70 0.68 -6.52
N ASP A 54 -23.61 -0.23 -6.91
CA ASP A 54 -24.91 -0.42 -6.26
C ASP A 54 -25.68 0.90 -6.01
N GLY A 55 -25.60 1.83 -6.97
CA GLY A 55 -26.28 3.14 -6.90
C GLY A 55 -25.60 4.17 -5.99
N GLN A 56 -24.48 3.85 -5.36
CA GLN A 56 -23.69 4.75 -4.51
C GLN A 56 -22.39 5.16 -5.19
N SER A 57 -22.01 6.44 -5.06
CA SER A 57 -20.77 6.96 -5.65
C SER A 57 -19.62 6.96 -4.64
N PHE A 58 -18.47 6.45 -5.07
CA PHE A 58 -17.27 6.32 -4.26
C PHE A 58 -16.09 6.97 -4.97
N LYS A 59 -15.30 7.75 -4.23
CA LYS A 59 -13.98 8.19 -4.68
C LYS A 59 -12.97 7.09 -4.39
N VAL A 60 -12.23 6.67 -5.42
CA VAL A 60 -11.26 5.58 -5.35
C VAL A 60 -9.91 6.10 -5.79
N ASN A 61 -8.90 5.91 -4.93
CA ASN A 61 -7.51 6.23 -5.23
C ASN A 61 -6.78 4.96 -5.67
N TYR A 62 -5.92 5.08 -6.66
CA TYR A 62 -5.10 3.99 -7.13
C TYR A 62 -3.74 4.47 -7.62
N LYS A 63 -2.74 3.61 -7.44
CA LYS A 63 -1.38 3.83 -7.95
C LYS A 63 -1.23 3.06 -9.25
N LYS A 64 -0.84 3.74 -10.32
CA LYS A 64 -0.54 3.12 -11.63
C LYS A 64 0.96 3.11 -11.85
N SER A 65 1.49 2.01 -12.38
CA SER A 65 2.91 1.89 -12.72
C SER A 65 3.07 1.25 -14.09
N THR A 66 4.03 1.73 -14.86
CA THR A 66 4.41 1.16 -16.16
C THR A 66 5.89 0.83 -16.14
N PHE A 67 6.22 -0.43 -16.40
CA PHE A 67 7.61 -0.90 -16.44
C PHE A 67 7.80 -1.89 -17.58
N LYS A 68 8.76 -1.60 -18.47
CA LYS A 68 9.09 -2.43 -19.64
C LYS A 68 7.86 -2.83 -20.49
N GLY A 69 6.98 -1.86 -20.75
CA GLY A 69 5.76 -2.06 -21.53
C GLY A 69 4.61 -2.74 -20.78
N LYS A 70 4.83 -3.23 -19.55
CA LYS A 70 3.76 -3.76 -18.70
C LYS A 70 3.23 -2.65 -17.80
N THR A 71 1.93 -2.42 -17.89
CA THR A 71 1.21 -1.49 -17.02
C THR A 71 0.34 -2.27 -16.05
N ASP A 72 0.39 -1.91 -14.78
CA ASP A 72 -0.48 -2.43 -13.73
C ASP A 72 -0.88 -1.30 -12.78
N PHE A 73 -1.90 -1.55 -11.97
CA PHE A 73 -2.34 -0.61 -10.96
C PHE A 73 -2.84 -1.31 -9.71
N LYS A 74 -2.76 -0.60 -8.59
CA LYS A 74 -3.23 -1.06 -7.28
C LYS A 74 -4.14 -0.02 -6.67
N ILE A 75 -5.34 -0.43 -6.28
CA ILE A 75 -6.30 0.39 -5.54
C ILE A 75 -5.83 0.52 -4.10
N GLU A 76 -5.99 1.70 -3.49
CA GLU A 76 -5.65 1.89 -2.08
C GLU A 76 -6.55 1.03 -1.19
N PHE A 77 -5.93 0.29 -0.26
CA PHE A 77 -6.63 -0.67 0.58
C PHE A 77 -7.68 0.00 1.48
N ASP A 78 -7.40 1.20 1.97
CA ASP A 78 -8.34 1.95 2.81
C ASP A 78 -9.63 2.29 2.08
N ASP A 79 -9.56 2.55 0.77
CA ASP A 79 -10.74 2.78 -0.06
C ASP A 79 -11.50 1.48 -0.29
N LEU A 80 -10.80 0.38 -0.58
CA LEU A 80 -11.43 -0.95 -0.68
C LEU A 80 -12.16 -1.34 0.60
N LYS A 81 -11.55 -1.09 1.76
CA LYS A 81 -12.12 -1.39 3.07
C LYS A 81 -13.38 -0.56 3.33
N LYS A 82 -13.33 0.76 3.12
CA LYS A 82 -14.49 1.64 3.29
C LYS A 82 -15.67 1.21 2.41
N ILE A 83 -15.41 0.92 1.14
CA ILE A 83 -16.44 0.50 0.19
C ILE A 83 -17.02 -0.87 0.57
N SER A 84 -16.16 -1.81 0.98
CA SER A 84 -16.54 -3.13 1.48
C SER A 84 -17.47 -3.04 2.68
N GLU A 85 -17.19 -2.15 3.64
CA GLU A 85 -18.03 -1.91 4.82
C GLU A 85 -19.38 -1.27 4.46
N ILE A 86 -19.41 -0.33 3.51
CA ILE A 86 -20.64 0.36 3.09
C ILE A 86 -21.56 -0.56 2.29
N LEU A 87 -20.98 -1.42 1.44
CA LEU A 87 -21.73 -2.33 0.56
C LEU A 87 -21.97 -3.71 1.18
N ASP A 88 -21.44 -3.96 2.38
CA ASP A 88 -21.47 -5.27 3.06
C ASP A 88 -21.02 -6.43 2.15
N LYS A 89 -19.92 -6.20 1.42
CA LYS A 89 -19.36 -7.14 0.44
C LYS A 89 -17.89 -7.43 0.74
N PRO A 90 -17.38 -8.63 0.43
CA PRO A 90 -15.96 -8.95 0.64
C PRO A 90 -15.03 -8.01 -0.14
N ILE A 91 -13.94 -7.57 0.48
CA ILE A 91 -12.91 -6.71 -0.14
C ILE A 91 -12.46 -7.25 -1.49
N LYS A 92 -12.28 -8.57 -1.61
CA LYS A 92 -11.84 -9.22 -2.86
C LYS A 92 -12.84 -9.06 -4.00
N GLU A 93 -14.14 -9.08 -3.68
CA GLU A 93 -15.21 -8.85 -4.66
C GLU A 93 -15.21 -7.39 -5.11
N ILE A 94 -15.16 -6.45 -4.15
CA ILE A 94 -15.09 -5.01 -4.39
C ILE A 94 -13.87 -4.66 -5.25
N GLU A 95 -12.69 -5.18 -4.91
CA GLU A 95 -11.47 -4.98 -5.68
C GLU A 95 -11.64 -5.46 -7.12
N SER A 96 -12.24 -6.64 -7.34
CA SER A 96 -12.47 -7.17 -8.68
C SER A 96 -13.43 -6.30 -9.49
N LEU A 97 -14.52 -5.82 -8.88
CA LEU A 97 -15.49 -4.94 -9.53
C LEU A 97 -14.85 -3.60 -9.92
N LEU A 98 -14.17 -2.96 -8.97
CA LEU A 98 -13.50 -1.68 -9.19
C LEU A 98 -12.40 -1.81 -10.24
N ARG A 99 -11.60 -2.88 -10.21
CA ARG A 99 -10.54 -3.11 -11.20
C ARG A 99 -11.11 -3.17 -12.63
N LYS A 100 -12.20 -3.91 -12.84
CA LYS A 100 -12.88 -4.00 -14.15
C LYS A 100 -13.38 -2.63 -14.61
N GLU A 101 -13.95 -1.86 -13.69
CA GLU A 101 -14.54 -0.56 -14.00
C GLU A 101 -13.46 0.48 -14.37
N ILE A 102 -12.33 0.48 -13.66
CA ILE A 102 -11.17 1.31 -13.95
C ILE A 102 -10.56 0.95 -15.31
N GLU A 103 -10.42 -0.35 -15.61
CA GLU A 103 -9.93 -0.82 -16.91
C GLU A 103 -10.85 -0.43 -18.07
N ARG A 104 -12.18 -0.50 -17.86
CA ARG A 104 -13.17 -0.10 -18.87
C ARG A 104 -13.05 1.38 -19.24
N MET A 105 -12.88 2.25 -18.24
CA MET A 105 -12.68 3.68 -18.49
C MET A 105 -11.32 3.98 -19.12
N GLY A 106 -10.27 3.28 -18.69
CA GLY A 106 -8.92 3.44 -19.23
C GLY A 106 -8.77 3.03 -20.71
N ASN A 107 -9.66 2.18 -21.23
CA ASN A 107 -9.68 1.73 -22.63
C ASN A 107 -10.64 2.53 -23.52
N SER A 108 -11.40 3.47 -22.95
CA SER A 108 -12.40 4.28 -23.68
C SER A 108 -11.86 5.66 -24.11
N THR A 109 -10.54 5.85 -24.11
CA THR A 109 -9.81 7.05 -24.55
C THR A 109 -8.67 6.61 -25.46
#